data_AF-A0A222P4S8-F1
#
_entry.id   AF-A0A222P4S8-F1
#
_cell.length_a   1.000
_cell.length_b   1.000
_cell.length_c   1.000
_cell.angle_alpha   90.00
_cell.angle_beta   90.00
_cell.angle_gamma   90.00
#
_symmetry.space_group_name_H-M   'P 1'
#
loop_
_entity.id
_entity.type
_entity.pdbx_description
1 polymer ?
#
loop_
_entity_poly.entity_id
_entity_poly.type
_entity_poly.pdbx_seq_one_letter_code
_entity_poly.pdbx_strand_id
1 'polypeptide(L)'
;MKYRILALLLPLVTFLFLGYVVFIPRHKLHERVTEPKPVAVETAPVTEKILADEFETIGSLASMDNIDISSELSGQIAAIYFKPGTLVKKGTLLIQLDATVLKAN
;
A
#
# COMPACT_ATOMS: atom_id res chain seq x y z
N MET A 1 -73.00 -67.96 25.39
CA MET A 1 -71.76 -67.98 26.18
C MET A 1 -70.45 -67.84 25.37
N LYS A 2 -70.45 -67.78 24.03
CA LYS A 2 -69.21 -67.78 23.22
C LYS A 2 -68.46 -66.43 23.13
N TYR A 3 -69.13 -65.27 23.28
CA TYR A 3 -68.53 -63.93 23.11
C TYR A 3 -67.86 -63.35 24.37
N ARG A 4 -68.05 -63.95 25.54
CA ARG A 4 -67.46 -63.46 26.80
C ARG A 4 -65.93 -63.62 26.83
N ILE A 5 -65.45 -64.74 26.27
CA ILE A 5 -64.02 -65.04 26.13
C ILE A 5 -63.39 -64.11 25.06
N LEU A 6 -64.13 -63.83 23.98
CA LEU A 6 -63.68 -62.92 22.93
C LEU A 6 -63.52 -61.47 23.44
N ALA A 7 -64.41 -61.02 24.32
CA ALA A 7 -64.34 -59.68 24.92
C ALA A 7 -63.17 -59.50 25.90
N LEU A 8 -62.65 -60.59 26.48
CA LEU A 8 -61.52 -60.57 27.43
C LEU A 8 -60.16 -60.71 26.72
N LEU A 9 -60.12 -61.38 25.56
CA LEU A 9 -58.90 -61.52 24.76
C LEU A 9 -58.55 -60.27 23.95
N LEU A 10 -59.55 -59.49 23.52
CA LEU A 10 -59.34 -58.24 22.78
C LEU A 10 -58.41 -57.24 23.51
N PRO A 11 -58.64 -56.88 24.79
CA PRO A 11 -57.75 -55.95 25.50
C PRO A 11 -56.35 -56.55 25.70
N LEU A 12 -56.24 -57.86 25.93
CA LEU A 12 -54.96 -58.54 26.15
C LEU A 12 -54.07 -58.50 24.90
N VAL A 13 -54.65 -58.76 23.73
CA VAL A 13 -53.92 -58.70 22.46
C VAL A 13 -53.54 -57.26 22.11
N THR A 14 -54.44 -56.29 22.37
CA THR A 14 -54.09 -54.86 22.16
C THR A 14 -52.99 -54.40 23.10
N PHE A 15 -52.97 -54.85 24.35
CA PHE A 15 -51.94 -54.48 25.31
C PHE A 15 -50.58 -55.09 24.94
N LEU A 16 -50.56 -56.34 24.48
CA LEU A 16 -49.36 -57.00 23.95
C LEU A 16 -48.84 -56.33 22.67
N PHE A 17 -49.73 -55.98 21.74
CA PHE A 17 -49.35 -55.28 20.51
C PHE A 17 -48.83 -53.87 20.80
N LEU A 18 -49.47 -53.13 21.70
CA LEU A 18 -49.03 -51.81 22.12
C LEU A 18 -47.68 -51.88 22.86
N GLY A 19 -47.52 -52.86 23.75
CA GLY A 19 -46.25 -53.13 24.41
C GLY A 19 -45.14 -53.47 23.42
N TYR A 20 -45.42 -54.32 22.43
CA TYR A 20 -44.46 -54.69 21.39
C TYR A 20 -44.06 -53.49 20.50
N VAL A 21 -45.01 -52.66 20.08
CA VAL A 21 -44.76 -51.47 19.26
C VAL A 21 -43.99 -50.39 20.04
N VAL A 22 -44.29 -50.22 21.34
CA VAL A 22 -43.56 -49.29 22.22
C VAL A 22 -42.15 -49.81 22.53
N PHE A 23 -41.97 -51.13 22.59
CA PHE A 23 -40.69 -51.77 22.90
C PHE A 23 -39.72 -51.82 21.72
N ILE A 24 -40.15 -51.64 20.46
CA ILE A 24 -39.20 -51.40 19.36
C ILE A 24 -38.50 -50.06 19.66
N PRO A 25 -37.21 -50.08 20.04
CA PRO A 25 -36.52 -48.84 20.34
C PRO A 25 -36.47 -48.08 19.02
N ARG A 26 -37.12 -46.91 18.96
CA ARG A 26 -36.88 -45.94 17.89
C ARG A 26 -35.48 -45.38 18.10
N HIS A 27 -34.45 -46.19 17.85
CA HIS A 27 -33.11 -45.71 17.59
C HIS A 27 -33.16 -45.08 16.19
N LYS A 28 -33.87 -43.95 16.11
CA LYS A 28 -33.54 -42.92 15.13
C LYS A 28 -32.13 -42.52 15.52
N LEU A 29 -31.15 -43.15 14.89
CA LEU A 29 -29.80 -42.65 14.78
C LEU A 29 -29.95 -41.27 14.18
N HIS A 30 -30.15 -40.27 15.04
CA HIS A 30 -29.80 -38.91 14.71
C HIS A 30 -28.28 -38.95 14.67
N GLU A 31 -27.79 -39.39 13.51
CA GLU A 31 -26.46 -39.06 13.05
C GLU A 31 -26.46 -37.53 13.05
N ARG A 32 -25.99 -36.94 14.16
CA ARG A 32 -25.70 -35.53 14.20
C ARG A 32 -24.57 -35.37 13.21
N VAL A 33 -24.91 -35.06 11.96
CA VAL A 33 -23.97 -34.44 11.03
C VAL A 33 -23.47 -33.24 11.80
N THR A 34 -22.23 -33.33 12.27
CA THR A 34 -21.61 -32.24 13.01
C THR A 34 -21.31 -31.22 11.94
N GLU A 35 -22.25 -30.30 11.70
CA GLU A 35 -22.02 -29.21 10.78
C GLU A 35 -20.73 -28.50 11.23
N PRO A 36 -19.71 -28.42 10.36
CA PRO A 36 -18.46 -27.80 10.74
C PRO A 36 -18.75 -26.35 11.12
N LYS A 37 -18.38 -25.98 12.34
CA LYS A 37 -18.53 -24.59 12.81
C LYS A 37 -17.72 -23.67 11.90
N PRO A 38 -18.29 -22.55 11.44
CA PRO A 38 -17.56 -21.60 10.62
C PRO A 38 -16.37 -21.06 11.41
N VAL A 39 -15.22 -20.95 10.73
CA VAL A 39 -14.00 -20.37 11.29
C VAL A 39 -14.15 -18.86 11.27
N ALA A 40 -13.95 -18.22 12.42
CA ALA A 40 -13.94 -16.76 12.50
C ALA A 40 -12.65 -16.20 11.87
N VAL A 41 -12.79 -15.18 11.03
CA VAL A 41 -11.67 -14.49 10.36
C VAL A 41 -11.83 -12.98 10.50
N GLU A 42 -10.71 -12.28 10.57
CA GLU A 42 -10.68 -10.81 10.50
C GLU A 42 -10.65 -10.38 9.04
N THR A 43 -11.44 -9.36 8.71
CA THR A 43 -11.52 -8.80 7.36
C THR A 43 -11.42 -7.28 7.42
N ALA A 44 -10.94 -6.68 6.34
CA ALA A 44 -10.93 -5.24 6.16
C ALA A 44 -11.46 -4.91 4.75
N PRO A 45 -12.22 -3.81 4.58
CA PRO A 45 -12.69 -3.39 3.26
C PRO A 45 -11.51 -2.94 2.38
N VAL A 46 -11.51 -3.39 1.13
CA VAL A 46 -10.50 -2.94 0.15
C VAL A 46 -10.76 -1.48 -0.20
N THR A 47 -9.71 -0.66 -0.15
CA THR A 47 -9.77 0.75 -0.55
C THR A 47 -8.74 1.00 -1.64
N GLU A 48 -9.15 1.66 -2.70
CA GLU A 48 -8.24 2.12 -3.74
C GLU A 48 -7.53 3.39 -3.26
N LYS A 49 -6.20 3.39 -3.36
CA LYS A 49 -5.37 4.56 -3.07
C LYS A 49 -4.24 4.61 -4.08
N ILE A 50 -3.90 5.82 -4.50
CA ILE A 50 -2.67 6.05 -5.27
C ILE A 50 -1.49 5.84 -4.32
N LEU A 51 -0.68 4.82 -4.62
CA LEU A 51 0.61 4.62 -3.98
C LEU A 51 1.64 5.40 -4.80
N ALA A 52 2.21 6.44 -4.21
CA ALA A 52 3.30 7.18 -4.83
C ALA A 52 4.63 6.47 -4.52
N ASP A 53 5.33 6.03 -5.55
CA ASP A 53 6.71 5.56 -5.44
C ASP A 53 7.64 6.79 -5.44
N GLU A 54 7.94 7.30 -4.25
CA GLU A 54 8.83 8.43 -4.05
C GLU A 54 10.23 7.94 -3.64
N PHE A 55 11.27 8.58 -4.16
CA PHE A 55 12.65 8.33 -3.78
C PHE A 55 13.35 9.66 -3.49
N GLU A 56 13.98 9.73 -2.31
CA GLU A 56 14.75 10.90 -1.91
C GLU A 56 16.18 10.84 -2.46
N THR A 57 16.67 11.97 -2.97
CA THR A 57 18.04 12.10 -3.47
C THR A 57 18.61 13.48 -3.20
N ILE A 58 19.93 13.59 -3.25
CA ILE A 58 20.67 14.84 -3.10
C ILE A 58 21.36 15.15 -4.43
N GLY A 59 21.11 16.34 -4.96
CA GLY A 59 21.73 16.84 -6.18
C GLY A 59 22.13 18.29 -6.04
N SER A 60 22.94 18.77 -6.99
CA SER A 60 23.30 20.18 -7.11
C SER A 60 22.76 20.76 -8.41
N LEU A 61 22.41 22.04 -8.40
CA LEU A 61 22.01 22.78 -9.60
C LEU A 61 23.23 23.45 -10.22
N ALA A 62 23.32 23.42 -11.54
CA ALA A 62 24.33 24.14 -12.31
C ALA A 62 23.65 24.93 -13.43
N SER A 63 24.24 26.07 -13.80
CA SER A 63 23.79 26.86 -14.94
C SER A 63 24.01 26.11 -16.24
N MET A 64 23.05 26.18 -17.17
CA MET A 64 23.18 25.61 -18.53
C MET A 64 24.35 26.29 -19.28
N ASP A 65 24.44 27.62 -19.16
CA ASP A 65 25.49 28.42 -19.77
C ASP A 65 26.34 29.06 -18.66
N ASN A 66 27.61 28.68 -18.58
CA ASN A 66 28.61 29.29 -17.72
C ASN A 66 29.87 29.57 -18.54
N ILE A 67 30.45 30.76 -18.36
CA ILE A 67 31.67 31.18 -19.06
C ILE A 67 32.62 31.78 -18.02
N ASP A 68 33.80 31.17 -17.91
CA ASP A 68 34.91 31.73 -17.17
C ASP A 68 35.64 32.76 -18.03
N ILE A 69 35.76 33.99 -17.52
CA ILE A 69 36.43 35.08 -18.22
C ILE A 69 37.86 35.19 -17.71
N SER A 70 38.82 35.08 -18.61
CA SER A 70 40.25 35.28 -18.34
C SER A 70 40.81 36.41 -19.19
N SER A 71 41.93 36.97 -18.75
CA SER A 71 42.67 37.94 -19.55
C SER A 71 43.51 37.23 -20.62
N GLU A 72 43.52 37.78 -21.83
CA GLU A 72 44.40 37.35 -22.91
C GLU A 72 45.88 37.70 -22.64
N LEU A 73 46.13 38.74 -21.86
CA LEU A 73 47.46 39.24 -21.54
C LEU A 73 47.73 39.18 -20.03
N SER A 74 48.96 38.86 -19.66
CA SER A 74 49.40 39.00 -18.28
C SER A 74 49.52 40.48 -17.92
N GLY A 75 48.93 40.89 -16.80
CA GLY A 75 48.98 42.27 -16.34
C GLY A 75 48.42 42.43 -14.93
N GLN A 76 48.79 43.52 -14.26
CA GLN A 76 48.22 43.88 -12.96
C GLN A 76 46.82 44.46 -13.15
N ILE A 77 45.87 44.13 -12.27
CA ILE A 77 44.53 44.73 -12.29
C ILE A 77 44.64 46.20 -11.84
N ALA A 78 44.25 47.12 -12.71
CA ALA A 78 44.15 48.54 -12.41
C ALA A 78 42.77 48.91 -11.84
N ALA A 79 41.69 48.31 -12.35
CA ALA A 79 40.33 48.57 -11.89
C ALA A 79 39.35 47.42 -12.17
N ILE A 80 38.30 47.32 -11.35
CA ILE A 80 37.18 46.39 -11.49
C ILE A 80 35.88 47.21 -11.58
N TYR A 81 35.07 46.95 -12.61
CA TYR A 81 33.89 47.74 -12.98
C TYR A 81 32.55 47.03 -12.73
N PHE A 82 32.55 45.90 -12.05
CA PHE A 82 31.33 45.15 -11.72
C PHE A 82 31.28 44.78 -10.25
N LYS A 83 30.06 44.50 -9.76
CA LYS A 83 29.82 43.90 -8.44
C LYS A 83 29.23 42.50 -8.62
N PRO A 84 29.44 41.58 -7.67
CA PRO A 84 28.79 40.27 -7.69
C PRO A 84 27.27 40.39 -7.88
N GLY A 85 26.71 39.57 -8.79
CA GLY A 85 25.27 39.59 -9.12
C GLY A 85 24.83 40.66 -10.12
N THR A 86 25.76 41.47 -10.65
CA THR A 86 25.42 42.48 -11.67
C THR A 86 25.16 41.81 -13.03
N LEU A 87 24.07 42.19 -13.69
CA LEU A 87 23.79 41.77 -15.06
C LEU A 87 24.61 42.62 -16.05
N VAL A 88 25.38 41.96 -16.91
CA VAL A 88 26.27 42.60 -17.88
C VAL A 88 25.94 42.12 -19.29
N LYS A 89 26.18 42.98 -20.29
CA LYS A 89 25.98 42.65 -21.71
C LYS A 89 27.32 42.32 -22.37
N LYS A 90 27.29 41.62 -23.50
CA LYS A 90 28.49 41.40 -24.32
C LYS A 90 29.20 42.72 -24.63
N GLY A 91 30.51 42.76 -24.42
CA GLY A 91 31.34 43.95 -24.64
C GLY A 91 31.36 44.94 -23.48
N THR A 92 30.71 44.65 -22.36
CA THR A 92 30.82 45.47 -21.15
C THR A 92 32.25 45.35 -20.58
N LEU A 93 32.88 46.48 -20.28
CA LEU A 93 34.17 46.50 -19.58
C LEU A 93 33.99 45.98 -18.15
N LEU A 94 34.64 44.87 -17.82
CA LEU A 94 34.57 44.27 -16.48
C LEU A 94 35.82 44.57 -15.65
N ILE A 95 37.00 44.41 -16.26
CA ILE A 95 38.30 44.55 -15.60
C ILE A 95 39.23 45.34 -16.52
N GLN A 96 39.99 46.28 -15.96
CA GLN A 96 41.04 47.00 -16.65
C GLN A 96 42.40 46.55 -16.12
N LEU A 97 43.31 46.23 -17.03
CA LEU A 97 44.70 45.95 -16.70
C LEU A 97 45.56 47.21 -16.81
N ASP A 98 46.61 47.29 -16.01
CA ASP A 98 47.62 48.33 -16.11
C ASP A 98 48.40 48.19 -17.43
N ALA A 99 48.32 49.23 -18.26
CA ALA A 99 48.91 49.27 -19.59
C ALA A 99 50.34 49.84 -19.61
N THR A 100 50.95 50.12 -18.47
CA THR A 100 52.27 50.79 -18.41
C THR A 100 53.36 50.00 -19.14
N VAL A 101 53.34 48.67 -19.05
CA VAL A 101 54.32 47.81 -19.74
C VAL A 101 54.03 47.70 -21.25
N LEU A 102 52.75 47.67 -21.66
CA LEU A 102 52.36 47.54 -23.07
C LEU A 102 52.54 48.84 -23.86
N LYS A 103 52.37 50.00 -23.22
CA LYS A 103 52.53 51.32 -23.86
C LYS A 103 53.99 51.75 -24.06
N ALA A 104 54.94 51.00 -23.48
CA ALA A 104 56.36 51.34 -23.49
C ALA A 104 57.16 50.69 -24.65
N ASN A 105 56.51 49.91 -25.51
CA ASN A 105 57.06 49.34 -26.75
C ASN A 105 56.42 49.99 -27.98
#